data_AF-A0A4Y2JHE2-F1
#
_entry.id   AF-A0A4Y2JHE2-F1
#
_cell.length_a   1.000
_cell.length_b   1.000
_cell.length_c   1.000
_cell.angle_alpha   90.00
_cell.angle_beta   90.00
_cell.angle_gamma   90.00
#
_symmetry.space_group_name_H-M   'P 1'
#
loop_
_entity.id
_entity.type
_entity.pdbx_description
1 polymer ?
#
loop_
_entity_poly.entity_id
_entity_poly.type
_entity_poly.pdbx_seq_one_letter_code
_entity_poly.pdbx_strand_id
1 'polypeptide(L)'
;SNLLVEPRRRRQEFPVGTELTFVCNDGFEPEGTTVIVCLRNGQWTSLPPKCRRNPTAEVIELPCRHPGVVINSMFNGDLSKSSFPVGTAVAFRCIEGRQRKGPMTIFCQRNGKWSEHPPSCEPTRNSKR
;
A
#
# COMPACT_ATOMS: atom_id res chain seq x y z
N SER A 1 13.95 -8.57 6.95
CA SER A 1 14.67 -9.20 5.81
C SER A 1 13.64 -9.53 4.74
N ASN A 2 13.87 -9.19 3.46
CA ASN A 2 13.00 -9.57 2.34
C ASN A 2 13.43 -10.88 1.66
N LEU A 3 14.41 -11.56 2.26
CA LEU A 3 14.99 -12.80 1.80
C LEU A 3 14.49 -13.93 2.71
N LEU A 4 13.79 -14.89 2.12
CA LEU A 4 13.33 -16.12 2.74
C LEU A 4 14.25 -17.26 2.32
N VAL A 5 14.41 -18.26 3.20
CA VAL A 5 15.26 -19.43 2.95
C VAL A 5 14.49 -20.71 3.21
N GLU A 6 14.67 -21.70 2.34
CA GLU A 6 14.06 -23.02 2.43
C GLU A 6 15.12 -24.12 2.24
N PRO A 7 15.13 -25.17 3.08
CA PRO A 7 14.25 -25.39 4.23
C PRO A 7 14.59 -24.49 5.44
N ARG A 8 13.56 -24.07 6.19
CA ARG A 8 13.74 -23.33 7.44
C ARG A 8 14.18 -24.26 8.56
N ARG A 9 15.38 -24.08 9.11
CA ARG A 9 15.84 -24.76 10.32
C ARG A 9 15.91 -23.81 11.51
N ARG A 10 15.45 -24.28 12.68
CA ARG A 10 15.48 -23.51 13.94
C ARG A 10 16.90 -23.33 14.47
N ARG A 11 17.77 -24.33 14.29
CA ARG A 11 19.21 -24.23 14.49
C ARG A 11 19.83 -23.97 13.12
N GLN A 12 20.63 -22.90 12.97
CA GLN A 12 21.27 -22.51 11.70
C GLN A 12 22.42 -23.46 11.30
N GLU A 13 22.29 -24.75 11.62
CA GLU A 13 23.25 -25.80 11.34
C GLU A 13 22.75 -26.65 10.17
N PHE A 14 23.51 -26.62 9.10
CA PHE A 14 23.21 -27.32 7.86
C PHE A 14 24.32 -28.33 7.57
N PRO A 15 24.01 -29.64 7.56
CA PRO A 15 24.97 -30.68 7.20
C PRO A 15 25.59 -30.44 5.83
N VAL A 16 26.78 -30.97 5.62
CA VAL A 16 27.42 -31.04 4.30
C VAL A 16 26.46 -31.68 3.29
N GLY A 17 26.37 -31.09 2.10
CA GLY A 17 25.44 -31.48 1.05
C GLY A 17 24.05 -30.86 1.18
N THR A 18 23.76 -30.10 2.24
CA THR A 18 22.48 -29.39 2.33
C THR A 18 22.41 -28.30 1.28
N GLU A 19 21.31 -28.30 0.52
CA GLU A 19 20.96 -27.27 -0.43
C GLU A 19 19.95 -26.30 0.21
N LEU A 20 20.24 -25.01 0.08
CA LEU A 20 19.34 -23.93 0.48
C LEU A 20 18.86 -23.18 -0.75
N THR A 21 17.54 -23.03 -0.84
CA THR A 21 16.91 -22.18 -1.83
C THR A 21 16.44 -20.89 -1.18
N PHE A 22 16.81 -19.77 -1.79
CA PHE A 22 16.46 -18.43 -1.37
C PHE A 22 15.38 -17.85 -2.28
N VAL A 23 14.36 -17.30 -1.65
CA VAL A 23 13.22 -16.68 -2.33
C VAL A 23 13.06 -15.26 -1.79
N CYS A 24 12.87 -14.30 -2.68
CA CYS A 24 12.55 -12.93 -2.30
C CYS A 24 11.05 -12.77 -2.06
N ASN A 25 10.66 -11.92 -1.12
CA ASN A 25 9.26 -11.55 -0.91
C ASN A 25 8.64 -10.97 -2.20
N ASP A 26 7.31 -11.04 -2.30
CA ASP A 26 6.55 -10.44 -3.40
C ASP A 26 6.96 -8.98 -3.65
N GLY A 27 7.12 -8.62 -4.92
CA GLY A 27 7.61 -7.30 -5.32
C GLY A 27 9.13 -7.16 -5.34
N PHE A 28 9.88 -8.23 -5.05
CA PHE A 28 11.34 -8.25 -5.10
C PHE A 28 11.86 -9.38 -5.99
N GLU A 29 13.01 -9.15 -6.60
CA GLU A 29 13.73 -10.15 -7.37
C GLU A 29 15.13 -10.40 -6.77
N PRO A 30 15.64 -11.64 -6.84
CA PRO A 30 16.96 -11.97 -6.35
C PRO A 30 18.04 -11.45 -7.29
N GLU A 31 19.04 -10.80 -6.71
CA GLU A 31 20.28 -10.41 -7.36
C GLU A 31 21.39 -11.36 -6.86
N GLY A 32 21.74 -12.34 -7.68
CA GLY A 32 22.73 -13.37 -7.39
C GLY A 32 22.15 -14.79 -7.42
N THR A 33 22.90 -15.74 -6.86
CA THR A 33 22.53 -17.17 -6.84
C THR A 33 21.45 -17.44 -5.79
N THR A 34 20.32 -18.01 -6.20
CA THR A 34 19.23 -18.38 -5.28
C THR A 34 19.44 -19.74 -4.63
N VAL A 35 20.28 -20.61 -5.18
CA VAL A 35 20.55 -21.94 -4.64
C VAL A 35 22.00 -22.05 -4.21
N ILE A 36 22.25 -22.38 -2.94
CA ILE A 36 23.59 -22.62 -2.42
C ILE A 36 23.68 -23.96 -1.70
N VAL A 37 24.86 -24.59 -1.77
CA VAL A 37 25.09 -25.91 -1.20
C VAL A 37 26.21 -25.84 -0.16
N CYS A 38 26.02 -26.51 0.98
CA CYS A 38 27.05 -26.64 2.01
C CYS A 38 28.10 -27.66 1.55
N LEU A 39 29.33 -27.21 1.33
CA LEU A 39 30.43 -28.04 0.86
C LEU A 39 31.12 -28.77 2.03
N ARG A 40 31.92 -29.78 1.70
CA ARG A 40 32.64 -30.62 2.68
C ARG A 40 33.63 -29.84 3.54
N ASN A 41 34.13 -28.71 3.02
CA ASN A 41 35.00 -27.79 3.75
C ASN A 41 34.24 -26.86 4.73
N GLY A 42 32.92 -27.05 4.88
CA GLY A 42 32.08 -26.23 5.75
C GLY A 42 31.71 -24.86 5.19
N GLN A 43 32.03 -24.58 3.93
CA GLN A 43 31.68 -23.33 3.25
C GLN A 43 30.49 -23.53 2.32
N TRP A 44 29.76 -22.45 2.06
CA TRP A 44 28.71 -22.45 1.05
C TRP A 44 29.28 -22.22 -0.34
N THR A 45 28.66 -22.79 -1.37
CA THR A 45 29.06 -22.59 -2.77
C THR A 45 29.01 -21.14 -3.24
N SER A 46 28.13 -20.33 -2.64
CA SER A 46 27.99 -18.90 -2.93
C SER A 46 27.43 -18.16 -1.72
N LEU A 47 27.42 -16.83 -1.79
CA LEU A 47 26.78 -15.98 -0.80
C LEU A 47 25.26 -15.92 -1.05
N PRO A 48 24.44 -15.71 -0.01
CA PRO A 48 23.01 -15.46 -0.18
C PRO A 48 22.74 -14.27 -1.11
N PRO A 49 21.71 -14.32 -1.97
CA PRO A 49 21.42 -13.25 -2.91
C PRO A 49 20.86 -12.03 -2.18
N LYS A 50 20.96 -10.86 -2.80
CA LYS A 50 20.28 -9.64 -2.31
C LYS A 50 18.92 -9.53 -2.98
N CYS A 51 17.88 -9.16 -2.25
CA CYS A 51 16.58 -8.89 -2.84
C CYS A 51 16.49 -7.41 -3.20
N ARG A 52 16.37 -7.10 -4.50
CA ARG A 52 16.08 -5.75 -4.99
C ARG A 52 14.63 -5.62 -5.38
N ARG A 53 14.08 -4.40 -5.30
CA ARG A 53 12.71 -4.15 -5.75
C ARG A 53 12.62 -4.50 -7.23
N ASN A 54 11.65 -5.33 -7.58
CA ASN A 54 11.35 -5.61 -8.97
C ASN A 54 10.49 -4.44 -9.51
N PRO A 55 11.00 -3.60 -10.44
CA PRO A 55 10.25 -2.46 -10.96
C PRO A 55 9.07 -2.87 -11.85
N THR A 56 9.05 -4.10 -12.34
CA THR A 56 7.94 -4.67 -13.12
C THR A 56 6.97 -5.47 -12.24
N ALA A 57 7.24 -5.62 -10.94
CA ALA A 57 6.24 -6.20 -10.06
C ALA A 57 5.01 -5.31 -10.08
N GLU A 58 3.88 -5.91 -10.42
CA GLU A 58 2.61 -5.21 -10.55
C GLU A 58 2.32 -4.46 -9.25
N VAL A 59 2.31 -3.13 -9.34
CA VAL A 59 1.85 -2.32 -8.23
C VAL A 59 0.34 -2.46 -8.20
N ILE A 60 -0.16 -3.31 -7.32
CA ILE A 60 -1.60 -3.49 -7.14
C ILE A 60 -2.17 -2.18 -6.59
N GLU A 61 -2.73 -1.38 -7.49
CA GLU A 61 -3.43 -0.15 -7.15
C GLU A 61 -4.78 -0.51 -6.55
N LEU A 62 -4.97 -0.23 -5.26
CA LEU A 62 -6.25 -0.45 -4.61
C LEU A 62 -7.17 0.75 -4.88
N PRO A 63 -8.37 0.54 -5.42
CA PRO A 63 -9.34 1.63 -5.55
C PRO A 63 -9.80 2.08 -4.17
N CYS A 64 -10.02 3.39 -4.01
CA CYS A 64 -10.55 3.93 -2.77
C CYS A 64 -12.03 3.60 -2.64
N ARG A 65 -12.47 3.27 -1.42
CA ARG A 65 -13.90 3.15 -1.13
C ARG A 65 -14.57 4.51 -1.17
N HIS A 66 -15.90 4.53 -1.30
CA HIS A 66 -16.66 5.77 -1.22
C HIS A 66 -16.26 6.62 0.02
N PRO A 67 -15.95 7.92 -0.15
CA PRO A 67 -15.36 8.75 0.92
C PRO A 67 -16.34 9.05 2.07
N GLY A 68 -17.63 8.84 1.84
CA GLY A 68 -18.72 9.13 2.77
C GLY A 68 -19.56 10.32 2.30
N VAL A 69 -20.81 10.40 2.76
CA VAL A 69 -21.72 11.50 2.43
C VAL A 69 -21.57 12.58 3.48
N VAL A 70 -21.15 13.77 3.06
CA VAL A 70 -21.10 14.96 3.93
C VAL A 70 -22.45 15.64 3.92
N ILE A 71 -23.16 15.59 5.04
CA ILE A 71 -24.49 16.21 5.21
C ILE A 71 -24.38 17.73 5.00
N ASN A 72 -25.41 18.33 4.40
CA ASN A 72 -25.44 19.75 4.07
C ASN A 72 -24.29 20.18 3.12
N SER A 73 -23.88 19.27 2.24
CA SER A 73 -22.93 19.56 1.17
C SER A 73 -23.38 18.98 -0.16
N MET A 74 -22.91 19.58 -1.24
CA MET A 74 -22.94 19.03 -2.59
C MET A 74 -21.65 18.25 -2.82
N PHE A 75 -21.77 17.05 -3.37
CA PHE A 75 -20.66 16.17 -3.73
C PHE A 75 -20.51 16.12 -5.25
N ASN A 76 -19.32 16.43 -5.75
CA ASN A 76 -18.99 16.38 -7.18
C ASN A 76 -18.37 15.02 -7.54
N GLY A 77 -19.08 13.94 -7.24
CA GLY A 77 -18.70 12.58 -7.55
C GLY A 77 -19.93 11.70 -7.69
N ASP A 78 -19.75 10.52 -8.29
CA ASP A 78 -20.85 9.59 -8.52
C ASP A 78 -21.23 8.87 -7.21
N LEU A 79 -22.38 9.24 -6.64
CA LEU A 79 -22.92 8.64 -5.41
C LEU A 79 -23.32 7.17 -5.58
N SER A 80 -23.49 6.69 -6.82
CA SER A 80 -23.80 5.28 -7.10
C SER A 80 -22.56 4.38 -7.05
N LYS A 81 -21.35 4.96 -7.13
CA LYS A 81 -20.10 4.21 -7.11
C LYS A 81 -19.66 3.87 -5.70
N SER A 82 -19.39 2.59 -5.47
CA SER A 82 -18.82 2.09 -4.22
C SER A 82 -17.28 2.22 -4.18
N SER A 83 -16.64 2.37 -5.35
CA SER A 83 -15.19 2.44 -5.50
C SER A 83 -14.75 3.50 -6.52
N PHE A 84 -13.58 4.09 -6.27
CA PHE A 84 -12.98 5.15 -7.06
C PHE A 84 -11.54 4.75 -7.45
N PRO A 85 -11.18 4.77 -8.75
CA PRO A 85 -9.82 4.48 -9.19
C PRO A 85 -8.78 5.41 -8.56
N VAL A 86 -7.53 4.95 -8.47
CA VAL A 86 -6.40 5.77 -8.03
C VAL A 86 -6.26 7.00 -8.92
N GLY A 87 -5.97 8.15 -8.30
CA GLY A 87 -5.91 9.45 -8.97
C GLY A 87 -7.26 10.15 -9.11
N THR A 88 -8.39 9.49 -8.79
CA THR A 88 -9.70 10.16 -8.79
C THR A 88 -9.73 11.27 -7.74
N ALA A 89 -10.11 12.48 -8.14
CA ALA A 89 -10.36 13.60 -7.24
C ALA A 89 -11.86 13.83 -7.09
N VAL A 90 -12.32 14.03 -5.87
CA VAL A 90 -13.71 14.36 -5.56
C VAL A 90 -13.76 15.63 -4.73
N ALA A 91 -14.77 16.46 -4.99
CA ALA A 91 -14.93 17.74 -4.33
C ALA A 91 -16.25 17.81 -3.56
N PHE A 92 -16.22 18.54 -2.44
CA PHE A 92 -17.36 18.82 -1.58
C PHE A 92 -17.61 20.33 -1.56
N ARG A 93 -18.87 20.73 -1.48
CA ARG A 93 -19.27 22.15 -1.36
C ARG A 93 -20.38 22.29 -0.33
N CYS A 94 -20.14 22.97 0.78
CA CYS A 94 -21.19 23.24 1.76
C CYS A 94 -22.32 24.08 1.15
N ILE A 95 -23.56 23.76 1.53
CA ILE A 95 -24.74 24.55 1.15
C ILE A 95 -24.71 25.93 1.82
N GLU A 96 -25.54 26.85 1.34
CA GLU A 96 -25.61 28.23 1.83
C GLU A 96 -25.89 28.31 3.35
N GLY A 97 -25.27 29.28 4.04
CA GLY A 97 -25.39 29.44 5.49
C GLY A 97 -24.61 28.42 6.34
N ARG A 98 -23.74 27.61 5.72
CA ARG A 98 -22.85 26.66 6.40
C ARG A 98 -21.38 27.03 6.19
N GLN A 99 -20.58 26.86 7.23
CA GLN A 99 -19.13 27.02 7.21
C GLN A 99 -18.45 25.66 7.06
N ARG A 100 -17.48 25.57 6.16
CA ARG A 100 -16.65 24.38 5.98
C ARG A 100 -15.59 24.25 7.07
N LYS A 101 -15.29 23.02 7.46
CA LYS A 101 -14.14 22.66 8.30
C LYS A 101 -13.42 21.46 7.69
N GLY A 102 -12.20 21.67 7.21
CA GLY A 102 -11.40 20.66 6.51
C GLY A 102 -11.24 20.89 5.00
N PRO A 103 -10.70 19.89 4.28
CA PRO A 103 -10.40 19.98 2.86
C PRO A 103 -11.67 19.85 2.00
N MET A 104 -11.81 20.70 0.98
CA MET A 104 -12.95 20.63 0.05
C MET A 104 -12.71 19.70 -1.12
N THR A 105 -11.50 19.16 -1.25
CA THR A 105 -11.13 18.24 -2.32
C THR A 105 -10.20 17.20 -1.73
N ILE A 106 -10.48 15.94 -2.03
CA ILE A 106 -9.66 14.79 -1.64
C ILE A 106 -9.40 13.94 -2.88
N PHE A 107 -8.28 13.24 -2.91
CA PHE A 107 -7.90 12.39 -4.03
C PHE A 107 -7.57 10.98 -3.59
N CYS A 108 -7.87 10.00 -4.45
CA CYS A 108 -7.59 8.60 -4.16
C CYS A 108 -6.11 8.28 -4.36
N GLN A 109 -5.45 7.82 -3.31
CA GLN A 109 -4.04 7.46 -3.33
C GLN A 109 -3.86 5.98 -3.68
N ARG A 110 -2.65 5.64 -4.14
CA ARG A 110 -2.30 4.28 -4.59
C ARG A 110 -2.46 3.19 -3.52
N ASN A 111 -2.41 3.58 -2.25
CA ASN A 111 -2.61 2.70 -1.10
C ASN A 111 -4.09 2.41 -0.80
N GLY A 112 -5.03 2.82 -1.67
CA GLY A 112 -6.47 2.63 -1.47
C GLY A 112 -7.10 3.55 -0.42
N LYS A 113 -6.38 4.59 0.02
CA LYS A 113 -6.87 5.60 0.96
C LYS A 113 -7.04 6.96 0.28
N TRP A 114 -8.01 7.72 0.77
CA TRP A 114 -8.13 9.14 0.40
C TRP A 114 -6.99 9.93 1.04
N SER A 115 -6.54 10.97 0.33
CA SER A 115 -5.49 11.89 0.80
C SER A 115 -5.76 12.47 2.18
N GLU A 116 -7.02 12.78 2.46
CA GLU A 116 -7.52 13.33 3.71
C GLU A 116 -8.97 12.87 3.96
N HIS A 117 -9.51 13.18 5.14
CA HIS A 117 -10.92 12.95 5.44
C HIS A 117 -11.84 14.00 4.80
N PRO A 118 -13.09 13.66 4.46
CA PRO A 118 -14.08 14.62 3.97
C PRO A 118 -14.31 15.79 4.95
N PRO A 119 -14.69 16.98 4.47
CA PRO A 119 -14.95 18.12 5.32
C PRO A 119 -16.26 17.98 6.10
N SER A 120 -16.41 18.79 7.14
CA SER A 120 -17.68 18.98 7.85
C SER A 120 -18.30 20.34 7.52
N CYS A 121 -19.63 20.40 7.37
CA CYS A 121 -20.38 21.63 7.14
C CYS A 121 -21.18 22.02 8.40
N GLU A 122 -20.69 23.01 9.14
CA GLU A 122 -21.28 23.48 10.40
C GLU A 122 -22.15 24.73 10.16
N PRO A 123 -23.20 25.01 10.96
CA PRO A 123 -23.95 26.27 10.83
C PRO A 123 -23.04 27.49 11.06
N THR A 124 -23.13 28.51 10.21
CA THR A 124 -22.50 29.81 10.51
C THR A 124 -23.21 30.43 11.70
N ARG A 125 -22.50 30.81 12.76
CA ARG A 125 -23.09 31.41 13.98
C ARG A 125 -23.83 32.75 13.78
N ASN A 126 -23.95 33.25 12.55
CA ASN A 126 -24.58 34.53 12.20
C ASN A 126 -25.86 34.39 11.36
N SER A 127 -26.77 33.49 11.77
CA SER A 127 -28.19 33.57 11.37
C SER A 127 -29.03 34.07 12.55
N LYS A 128 -28.80 35.31 12.97
CA LYS A 128 -29.80 36.08 13.70
C LYS A 128 -30.18 37.26 12.81
N ARG A 129 -31.36 37.18 12.22
CA ARG A 129 -32.09 38.34 11.72
C ARG A 129 -33.41 38.39 12.47
#